data_AF-A0A7S0H1G0-F1
#
_entry.id   AF-A0A7S0H1G0-F1
#
_cell.length_a   1.000
_cell.length_b   1.000
_cell.length_c   1.000
_cell.angle_alpha   90.00
_cell.angle_beta   90.00
_cell.angle_gamma   90.00
#
_symmetry.space_group_name_H-M   'P 1'
#
loop_
_entity.id
_entity.type
_entity.pdbx_description
1 polymer ?
#
loop_
_entity_poly.entity_id
_entity_poly.type
_entity_poly.pdbx_seq_one_letter_code
_entity_poly.pdbx_strand_id
1 'polypeptide(L)'
;MGNGNGKHEFEEVQTELLRLSWRLACNDIVNRAMVEDATMKRSDSKVSEKKSSKLEPVEARTNLLNFHHEFMAQYFNLCPDIKSRFPKNHILVAKMIMRFLSELVKSSHNATLVSKLSKKFAKSHQQYNLRKEHFEGFGAALVRTIQARLGQFGTINLLNIWNKVVHALTDQLHESYLKERRRSSRKD
;
A
#
# COMPACT_ATOMS: atom_id res chain seq x y z
N MET A 1 18.43 -36.10 0.68
CA MET A 1 18.54 -34.63 0.78
C MET A 1 17.95 -34.03 -0.49
N GLY A 2 16.75 -33.47 -0.42
CA GLY A 2 16.07 -32.94 -1.61
C GLY A 2 14.69 -32.42 -1.22
N ASN A 3 14.64 -31.33 -0.44
CA ASN A 3 13.37 -30.71 -0.01
C ASN A 3 13.43 -29.18 0.09
N GLY A 4 14.48 -28.55 -0.44
CA GLY A 4 14.66 -27.09 -0.43
C GLY A 4 14.08 -26.36 -1.64
N ASN A 5 14.03 -27.01 -2.81
CA ASN A 5 13.71 -26.33 -4.07
C ASN A 5 12.23 -25.97 -4.20
N GLY A 6 11.32 -26.88 -3.80
CA GLY A 6 9.88 -26.68 -3.98
C GLY A 6 9.25 -25.62 -3.09
N LYS A 7 9.83 -25.30 -1.92
CA LYS A 7 9.33 -24.20 -1.07
C LYS A 7 9.62 -22.84 -1.66
N HIS A 8 10.85 -22.66 -2.19
CA HIS A 8 11.27 -21.40 -2.81
C HIS A 8 10.47 -21.12 -4.08
N GLU A 9 10.27 -22.15 -4.93
CA GLU A 9 9.47 -22.04 -6.15
C GLU A 9 8.00 -21.71 -5.85
N PHE A 10 7.42 -22.31 -4.81
CA PHE A 10 6.05 -22.00 -4.39
C PHE A 10 5.90 -20.56 -3.87
N GLU A 11 6.85 -20.05 -3.07
CA GLU A 11 6.86 -18.67 -2.59
C GLU A 11 7.06 -17.65 -3.73
N GLU A 12 7.86 -18.00 -4.73
CA GLU A 12 8.08 -17.18 -5.92
C GLU A 12 6.81 -17.05 -6.78
N VAL A 13 6.12 -18.17 -7.02
CA VAL A 13 4.83 -18.17 -7.73
C VAL A 13 3.77 -17.35 -6.99
N GLN A 14 3.67 -17.49 -5.67
CA GLN A 14 2.74 -16.68 -4.87
C GLN A 14 3.07 -15.19 -4.93
N THR A 15 4.36 -14.85 -4.91
CA THR A 15 4.82 -13.46 -5.03
C THR A 15 4.47 -12.87 -6.40
N GLU A 16 4.64 -13.64 -7.47
CA GLU A 16 4.32 -13.16 -8.82
C GLU A 16 2.81 -13.05 -9.04
N LEU A 17 2.01 -14.00 -8.52
CA LEU A 17 0.55 -13.88 -8.51
C LEU A 17 0.08 -12.62 -7.77
N LEU A 18 0.69 -12.30 -6.64
CA LEU A 18 0.39 -11.06 -5.90
C LEU A 18 0.73 -9.82 -6.73
N ARG A 19 1.88 -9.80 -7.41
CA ARG A 19 2.30 -8.67 -8.26
C ARG A 19 1.41 -8.50 -9.48
N LEU A 20 1.10 -9.58 -10.19
CA LEU A 20 0.25 -9.54 -11.38
C LEU A 20 -1.18 -9.14 -11.02
N SER A 21 -1.75 -9.74 -9.97
CA SER A 21 -3.09 -9.36 -9.49
C SER A 21 -3.13 -7.92 -8.98
N TRP A 22 -2.08 -7.42 -8.34
CA TRP A 22 -1.97 -6.00 -7.99
C TRP A 22 -1.97 -5.09 -9.23
N ARG A 23 -1.22 -5.44 -10.28
CA ARG A 23 -1.21 -4.70 -11.55
C ARG A 23 -2.57 -4.68 -12.23
N LEU A 24 -3.26 -5.82 -12.25
CA LEU A 24 -4.61 -5.94 -12.79
C LEU A 24 -5.62 -5.12 -11.99
N ALA A 25 -5.61 -5.25 -10.66
CA ALA A 25 -6.49 -4.49 -9.78
C ALA A 25 -6.24 -2.98 -9.90
N CYS A 26 -4.99 -2.55 -10.05
CA CYS A 26 -4.64 -1.14 -10.24
C CYS A 26 -4.74 -0.65 -11.70
N ASN A 27 -5.05 -1.55 -12.63
CA ASN A 27 -5.09 -1.34 -14.08
C ASN A 27 -3.85 -0.60 -14.61
N ASP A 28 -2.66 -1.17 -14.34
CA ASP A 28 -1.29 -0.84 -14.81
C ASP A 28 -0.93 0.57 -15.32
N ILE A 29 -1.42 1.62 -14.65
CA ILE A 29 -0.96 2.99 -14.93
C ILE A 29 -0.35 3.68 -13.68
N VAL A 30 -0.73 3.26 -12.47
CA VAL A 30 -0.20 3.82 -11.21
C VAL A 30 1.32 3.63 -11.08
N ASN A 31 1.87 2.52 -11.58
CA ASN A 31 3.31 2.27 -11.51
C ASN A 31 4.12 3.13 -12.48
N ARG A 32 3.60 3.49 -13.67
CA ARG A 32 4.30 4.35 -14.63
C ARG A 32 4.34 5.80 -14.15
N ALA A 33 3.19 6.32 -13.70
CA ALA A 33 3.04 7.65 -13.09
C ALA A 33 4.02 7.90 -11.92
N MET A 34 4.14 6.91 -11.03
CA MET A 34 4.98 7.03 -9.82
C MET A 34 6.48 6.89 -10.09
N VAL A 35 6.87 6.11 -11.11
CA VAL A 35 8.28 5.95 -11.49
C VAL A 35 8.78 7.23 -12.17
N GLU A 36 7.97 7.89 -12.99
CA GLU A 36 8.33 9.17 -13.62
C GLU A 36 8.52 10.33 -12.63
N ASP A 37 7.70 10.43 -11.56
CA ASP A 37 7.90 11.45 -10.51
C ASP A 37 9.13 11.17 -9.61
N ALA A 38 9.50 9.89 -9.47
CA ALA A 38 10.63 9.47 -8.62
C ALA A 38 11.99 9.58 -9.32
N THR A 39 12.07 9.34 -10.63
CA THR A 39 13.30 9.52 -11.43
C THR A 39 13.64 11.00 -11.59
N MET A 40 12.64 11.88 -11.70
CA MET A 40 12.83 13.33 -11.83
C MET A 40 13.32 14.01 -10.54
N LYS A 41 13.17 13.38 -9.37
CA LYS A 41 13.69 13.91 -8.08
C LYS A 41 15.16 13.57 -7.80
N ARG A 42 15.82 12.79 -8.67
CA ARG A 42 17.22 12.39 -8.48
C ARG A 42 18.21 13.20 -9.35
N SER A 43 17.71 13.99 -10.28
CA SER A 43 18.45 14.99 -11.05
C SER A 43 17.81 16.35 -10.78
N ASP A 44 18.45 17.19 -9.98
CA ASP A 44 18.49 18.66 -10.14
C ASP A 44 18.90 19.34 -8.84
N SER A 45 20.21 19.35 -8.61
CA SER A 45 20.85 20.53 -8.05
C SER A 45 21.18 21.48 -9.20
N LYS A 46 20.46 22.62 -9.22
CA LYS A 46 20.63 23.84 -10.05
C LYS A 46 20.07 23.78 -11.49
N VAL A 47 18.97 24.51 -11.74
CA VAL A 47 18.90 25.82 -12.45
C VAL A 47 17.42 26.10 -12.79
N SER A 48 17.10 27.39 -12.81
CA SER A 48 15.81 28.06 -12.98
C SER A 48 14.95 27.69 -14.19
N GLU A 49 13.63 27.84 -13.98
CA GLU A 49 12.58 28.24 -14.94
C GLU A 49 12.44 27.46 -16.26
N LYS A 50 11.49 26.51 -16.28
CA LYS A 50 10.37 26.54 -17.24
C LYS A 50 9.23 25.62 -16.82
N LYS A 51 8.04 26.21 -16.78
CA LYS A 51 6.72 25.58 -16.68
C LYS A 51 6.61 24.46 -17.74
N SER A 52 6.70 23.20 -17.34
CA SER A 52 6.25 22.08 -18.16
C SER A 52 5.43 21.16 -17.27
N SER A 53 4.13 21.39 -17.28
CA SER A 53 3.12 20.50 -16.73
C SER A 53 3.18 19.18 -17.50
N LYS A 54 3.98 18.24 -17.02
CA LYS A 54 3.91 16.85 -17.48
C LYS A 54 2.59 16.28 -16.97
N LEU A 55 1.56 16.37 -17.80
CA LEU A 55 0.24 15.83 -17.51
C LEU A 55 0.35 14.31 -17.48
N GLU A 56 0.16 13.73 -16.31
CA GLU A 56 -0.19 12.32 -16.15
C GLU A 56 -1.30 11.93 -17.14
N PRO A 57 -1.21 10.77 -17.82
CA PRO A 57 -2.29 10.31 -18.68
C PRO A 57 -3.62 10.33 -17.92
N VAL A 58 -4.68 10.88 -18.52
CA VAL A 58 -5.98 11.09 -17.84
C VAL A 58 -6.54 9.77 -17.28
N GLU A 59 -6.35 8.67 -18.00
CA GLU A 59 -6.73 7.31 -17.59
C GLU A 59 -5.94 6.84 -16.36
N ALA A 60 -4.66 7.21 -16.24
CA ALA A 60 -3.81 6.92 -15.08
C ALA A 60 -4.43 7.47 -13.81
N ARG A 61 -4.75 8.76 -13.90
CA ARG A 61 -5.28 9.55 -12.80
C ARG A 61 -6.66 9.05 -12.41
N THR A 62 -7.48 8.70 -13.40
CA THR A 62 -8.83 8.18 -13.17
C THR A 62 -8.80 6.84 -12.47
N ASN A 63 -7.98 5.88 -12.92
CA ASN A 63 -7.86 4.57 -12.28
C ASN A 63 -7.33 4.66 -10.84
N LEU A 64 -6.34 5.52 -10.60
CA LEU A 64 -5.81 5.81 -9.26
C LEU A 64 -6.91 6.29 -8.31
N LEU A 65 -7.70 7.28 -8.77
CA LEU A 65 -8.77 7.87 -7.96
C LEU A 65 -9.91 6.88 -7.73
N ASN A 66 -10.26 6.07 -8.72
CA ASN A 66 -11.29 5.03 -8.59
C ASN A 66 -10.89 3.99 -7.54
N PHE A 67 -9.66 3.46 -7.61
CA PHE A 67 -9.17 2.53 -6.59
C PHE A 67 -9.20 3.20 -5.21
N HIS A 68 -8.69 4.42 -5.10
CA HIS A 68 -8.66 5.14 -3.83
C HIS A 68 -10.06 5.36 -3.25
N HIS A 69 -11.03 5.78 -4.07
CA HIS A 69 -12.41 6.00 -3.64
C HIS A 69 -13.05 4.71 -3.14
N GLU A 70 -12.94 3.61 -3.89
CA GLU A 70 -13.44 2.30 -3.48
C GLU A 70 -12.79 1.84 -2.18
N PHE A 71 -11.46 1.95 -2.08
CA PHE A 71 -10.70 1.59 -0.89
C PHE A 71 -11.10 2.40 0.34
N MET A 72 -11.18 3.72 0.22
CA MET A 72 -11.60 4.60 1.33
C MET A 72 -13.05 4.35 1.74
N ALA A 73 -13.94 4.09 0.78
CA ALA A 73 -15.33 3.75 1.08
C ALA A 73 -15.41 2.47 1.93
N GLN A 74 -14.69 1.43 1.54
CA GLN A 74 -14.59 0.19 2.32
C GLN A 74 -13.95 0.44 3.69
N TYR A 75 -12.88 1.22 3.75
CA TYR A 75 -12.15 1.48 4.99
C TYR A 75 -12.98 2.29 5.99
N PHE A 76 -13.66 3.34 5.55
CA PHE A 76 -14.51 4.15 6.42
C PHE A 76 -15.80 3.45 6.83
N ASN A 77 -16.26 2.46 6.06
CA ASN A 77 -17.35 1.60 6.49
C ASN A 77 -16.93 0.71 7.68
N LEU A 78 -15.67 0.25 7.68
CA LEU A 78 -15.12 -0.60 8.73
C LEU A 78 -14.61 0.20 9.94
N CYS A 79 -14.10 1.41 9.71
CA CYS A 79 -13.51 2.27 10.74
C CYS A 79 -14.07 3.70 10.60
N PRO A 80 -15.34 3.94 10.94
CA PRO A 80 -15.97 5.24 10.72
C PRO A 80 -15.34 6.39 11.52
N ASP A 81 -14.75 6.08 12.69
CA ASP A 81 -14.14 7.06 13.59
C ASP A 81 -12.87 7.72 13.01
N ILE A 82 -12.23 7.09 12.02
CA ILE A 82 -11.04 7.67 11.38
C ILE A 82 -11.39 8.69 10.29
N LYS A 83 -12.61 8.65 9.73
CA LYS A 83 -13.00 9.46 8.57
C LYS A 83 -12.79 10.96 8.77
N SER A 84 -13.07 11.48 9.97
CA SER A 84 -12.90 12.90 10.30
C SER A 84 -11.42 13.34 10.41
N ARG A 85 -10.49 12.39 10.54
CA ARG A 85 -9.05 12.64 10.68
C ARG A 85 -8.31 12.64 9.34
N PHE A 86 -8.97 12.22 8.26
CA PHE A 86 -8.35 12.17 6.95
C PHE A 86 -8.21 13.56 6.34
N PRO A 87 -7.07 13.88 5.71
CA PRO A 87 -6.89 15.15 5.01
C PRO A 87 -7.95 15.35 3.93
N LYS A 88 -8.44 16.60 3.78
CA LYS A 88 -9.40 16.98 2.72
C LYS A 88 -8.81 16.86 1.30
N ASN A 89 -7.49 16.83 1.17
CA ASN A 89 -6.83 16.65 -0.12
C ASN A 89 -6.78 15.17 -0.52
N HIS A 90 -7.92 14.66 -0.99
CA HIS A 90 -8.10 13.26 -1.36
C HIS A 90 -7.16 12.80 -2.49
N ILE A 91 -6.74 13.70 -3.39
CA ILE A 91 -5.80 13.37 -4.48
C ILE A 91 -4.40 13.07 -3.92
N LEU A 92 -3.90 13.90 -3.01
CA LEU A 92 -2.59 13.68 -2.39
C LEU A 92 -2.60 12.41 -1.54
N VAL A 93 -3.67 12.20 -0.76
CA VAL A 93 -3.85 10.99 0.05
C VAL A 93 -3.93 9.75 -0.84
N ALA A 94 -4.66 9.79 -1.95
CA ALA A 94 -4.71 8.71 -2.94
C ALA A 94 -3.32 8.32 -3.42
N LYS A 95 -2.51 9.30 -3.84
CA LYS A 95 -1.13 9.07 -4.28
C LYS A 95 -0.30 8.43 -3.17
N MET A 96 -0.36 8.95 -1.94
CA MET A 96 0.42 8.43 -0.81
C MET A 96 0.06 6.99 -0.45
N ILE A 97 -1.24 6.67 -0.39
CA ILE A 97 -1.71 5.32 -0.07
C ILE A 97 -1.31 4.35 -1.18
N MET A 98 -1.53 4.72 -2.44
CA MET A 98 -1.21 3.85 -3.57
C MET A 98 0.29 3.62 -3.72
N ARG A 99 1.11 4.63 -3.41
CA ARG A 99 2.56 4.48 -3.31
C ARG A 99 2.93 3.47 -2.23
N PHE A 100 2.39 3.65 -1.03
CA PHE A 100 2.67 2.78 0.11
C PHE A 100 2.29 1.32 -0.21
N LEU A 101 1.08 1.09 -0.72
CA LEU A 101 0.61 -0.24 -1.12
C LEU A 101 1.47 -0.85 -2.24
N SER A 102 1.89 -0.05 -3.22
CA SER A 102 2.77 -0.53 -4.31
C SER A 102 4.16 -0.90 -3.81
N GLU A 103 4.78 -0.08 -2.96
CA GLU A 103 6.08 -0.38 -2.34
C GLU A 103 6.00 -1.66 -1.51
N LEU A 104 4.87 -1.88 -0.86
CA LEU A 104 4.61 -3.00 0.01
C LEU A 104 4.42 -4.31 -0.76
N VAL A 105 3.58 -4.32 -1.80
CA VAL A 105 3.42 -5.48 -2.69
C VAL A 105 4.75 -5.84 -3.36
N LYS A 106 5.55 -4.84 -3.77
CA LYS A 106 6.90 -5.08 -4.30
C LYS A 106 7.83 -5.70 -3.27
N SER A 107 7.70 -5.32 -2.00
CA SER A 107 8.57 -5.77 -0.90
C SER A 107 8.05 -6.98 -0.15
N SER A 108 6.92 -7.58 -0.53
CA SER A 108 6.21 -8.59 0.27
C SER A 108 7.06 -9.81 0.63
N HIS A 109 8.02 -10.18 -0.22
CA HIS A 109 8.97 -11.28 -0.04
C HIS A 109 10.24 -10.88 0.73
N ASN A 110 10.39 -9.62 1.12
CA ASN A 110 11.58 -9.09 1.79
C ASN A 110 11.22 -8.49 3.15
N ALA A 111 11.33 -9.31 4.19
CA ALA A 111 11.01 -8.95 5.57
C ALA A 111 11.76 -7.68 6.05
N THR A 112 13.02 -7.48 5.61
CA THR A 112 13.81 -6.29 5.95
C THR A 112 13.21 -5.02 5.36
N LEU A 113 12.77 -5.06 4.11
CA LEU A 113 12.12 -3.91 3.46
C LEU A 113 10.75 -3.63 4.07
N VAL A 114 9.94 -4.67 4.34
CA VAL A 114 8.66 -4.53 5.04
C VAL A 114 8.84 -3.89 6.42
N SER A 115 9.85 -4.33 7.17
CA SER A 115 10.20 -3.75 8.48
C SER A 115 10.58 -2.26 8.38
N LYS A 116 11.41 -1.88 7.40
CA LYS A 116 11.78 -0.48 7.16
C LYS A 116 10.57 0.39 6.80
N LEU A 117 9.71 -0.10 5.90
CA LEU A 117 8.48 0.58 5.50
C LEU A 117 7.53 0.74 6.70
N SER A 118 7.36 -0.32 7.50
CA SER A 118 6.49 -0.32 8.67
C SER A 118 6.97 0.66 9.74
N LYS A 119 8.28 0.78 9.95
CA LYS A 119 8.85 1.78 10.86
C LYS A 119 8.59 3.21 10.37
N LYS A 120 8.73 3.48 9.07
CA LYS A 120 8.44 4.80 8.47
C LYS A 120 6.96 5.16 8.61
N PHE A 121 6.08 4.18 8.35
CA PHE A 121 4.65 4.30 8.57
C PHE A 121 4.36 4.65 10.04
N ALA A 122 4.87 3.84 10.97
CA ALA A 122 4.65 3.99 12.40
C ALA A 122 4.99 5.41 12.88
N LYS A 123 6.18 5.91 12.55
CA LYS A 123 6.63 7.27 12.88
C LYS A 123 5.68 8.36 12.38
N SER A 124 5.20 8.21 11.14
CA SER A 124 4.33 9.21 10.51
C SER A 124 2.90 9.18 11.04
N HIS A 125 2.50 8.09 11.72
CA HIS A 125 1.13 7.85 12.14
C HIS A 125 0.91 7.91 13.66
N GLN A 126 1.96 8.14 14.46
CA GLN A 126 1.87 8.15 15.93
C GLN A 126 0.83 9.15 16.46
N GLN A 127 0.71 10.31 15.80
CA GLN A 127 -0.22 11.37 16.18
C GLN A 127 -1.69 10.99 16.02
N TYR A 128 -2.01 9.92 15.29
CA TYR A 128 -3.39 9.58 14.95
C TYR A 128 -4.07 8.62 15.93
N ASN A 129 -3.40 8.18 17.00
CA ASN A 129 -3.97 7.32 18.03
C ASN A 129 -4.70 6.09 17.47
N LEU A 130 -4.06 5.41 16.51
CA LEU A 130 -4.57 4.19 15.90
C LEU A 130 -4.63 3.06 16.92
N ARG A 131 -5.66 2.23 16.79
CA ARG A 131 -5.94 0.99 17.54
C ARG A 131 -5.89 -0.20 16.59
N LYS A 132 -5.80 -1.43 17.12
CA LYS A 132 -5.70 -2.67 16.34
C LYS A 132 -6.78 -2.78 15.25
N GLU A 133 -8.02 -2.45 15.61
CA GLU A 133 -9.18 -2.49 14.71
C GLU A 133 -8.99 -1.64 13.44
N HIS A 134 -8.22 -0.54 13.52
CA HIS A 134 -7.94 0.29 12.35
C HIS A 134 -6.98 -0.36 11.36
N PHE A 135 -6.07 -1.22 11.83
CA PHE A 135 -5.16 -1.97 10.98
C PHE A 135 -5.87 -3.17 10.36
N GLU A 136 -6.68 -3.88 11.15
CA GLU A 136 -7.52 -4.98 10.66
C GLU A 136 -8.53 -4.47 9.62
N GLY A 137 -9.19 -3.35 9.90
CA GLY A 137 -10.11 -2.69 8.96
C GLY A 137 -9.41 -2.22 7.68
N PHE A 138 -8.17 -1.70 7.78
CA PHE A 138 -7.36 -1.34 6.61
C PHE A 138 -7.09 -2.57 5.74
N GLY A 139 -6.70 -3.68 6.36
CA GLY A 139 -6.43 -4.93 5.65
C GLY A 139 -7.67 -5.50 4.97
N ALA A 140 -8.79 -5.58 5.70
CA ALA A 140 -10.05 -6.06 5.15
C ALA A 140 -10.56 -5.17 4.01
N ALA A 141 -10.45 -3.84 4.13
CA ALA A 141 -10.80 -2.91 3.06
C ALA A 141 -9.96 -3.13 1.79
N LEU A 142 -8.66 -3.39 1.95
CA LEU A 142 -7.76 -3.63 0.83
C LEU A 142 -8.14 -4.92 0.07
N VAL A 143 -8.36 -6.02 0.79
CA VAL A 143 -8.75 -7.30 0.18
C VAL A 143 -10.11 -7.17 -0.53
N ARG A 144 -11.09 -6.52 0.09
CA ARG A 144 -12.40 -6.27 -0.55
C ARG A 144 -12.29 -5.44 -1.82
N THR A 145 -11.43 -4.41 -1.81
CA THR A 145 -11.21 -3.56 -2.99
C THR A 145 -10.56 -4.35 -4.12
N ILE A 146 -9.55 -5.16 -3.80
CA ILE A 146 -8.87 -6.02 -4.79
C ILE A 146 -9.86 -7.04 -5.36
N GLN A 147 -10.66 -7.70 -4.51
CA GLN A 147 -11.69 -8.63 -4.96
C GLN A 147 -12.67 -7.97 -5.93
N ALA A 148 -13.20 -6.79 -5.58
CA ALA A 148 -14.15 -6.07 -6.43
C ALA A 148 -13.53 -5.71 -7.79
N ARG A 149 -12.26 -5.29 -7.80
CA ARG A 149 -11.57 -4.86 -9.04
C ARG A 149 -11.06 -6.02 -9.89
N LEU A 150 -10.77 -7.17 -9.30
CA LEU A 150 -10.41 -8.38 -10.05
C LEU A 150 -11.64 -9.09 -10.65
N GLY A 151 -12.83 -8.90 -10.07
CA GLY A 151 -14.05 -9.55 -10.53
C GLY A 151 -13.87 -11.07 -10.62
N GLN A 152 -14.17 -11.65 -11.78
CA GLN A 152 -14.02 -13.09 -12.03
C GLN A 152 -12.58 -13.63 -11.92
N PHE A 153 -11.56 -12.76 -12.03
CA PHE A 153 -10.15 -13.15 -11.88
C PHE A 153 -9.74 -13.30 -10.41
N GLY A 154 -10.57 -12.83 -9.47
CA GLY A 154 -10.36 -12.93 -8.02
C GLY A 154 -10.69 -14.32 -7.48
N THR A 155 -9.96 -15.35 -7.92
CA THR A 155 -10.17 -16.73 -7.46
C THR A 155 -10.00 -16.86 -5.94
N ILE A 156 -10.64 -17.87 -5.33
CA ILE A 156 -10.53 -18.13 -3.88
C ILE A 156 -9.06 -18.28 -3.45
N ASN A 157 -8.26 -18.99 -4.25
CA ASN A 157 -6.83 -19.17 -3.95
C ASN A 157 -6.08 -17.83 -3.93
N LEU A 158 -6.32 -16.98 -4.93
CA LEU A 158 -5.70 -15.65 -4.99
C LEU A 158 -6.14 -14.76 -3.82
N LEU A 159 -7.43 -14.77 -3.46
CA LEU A 159 -7.93 -14.03 -2.30
C LEU A 159 -7.35 -14.57 -0.98
N ASN A 160 -7.10 -15.88 -0.86
CA ASN A 160 -6.42 -16.46 0.30
C ASN A 160 -4.96 -15.99 0.39
N ILE A 161 -4.24 -15.88 -0.74
CA ILE A 161 -2.89 -15.31 -0.78
C ILE A 161 -2.93 -13.84 -0.32
N TRP A 162 -3.85 -13.04 -0.87
CA TRP A 162 -4.04 -11.65 -0.46
C TRP A 162 -4.33 -11.53 1.03
N ASN A 163 -5.26 -12.31 1.57
CA ASN A 163 -5.58 -12.29 3.00
C ASN A 163 -4.36 -12.60 3.87
N LYS A 164 -3.59 -13.64 3.54
CA LYS A 164 -2.37 -14.00 4.28
C LYS A 164 -1.34 -12.87 4.29
N VAL A 165 -1.05 -12.31 3.11
CA VAL A 165 -0.06 -11.24 2.98
C VAL A 165 -0.52 -9.97 3.71
N VAL A 166 -1.79 -9.60 3.53
CA VAL A 166 -2.34 -8.39 4.15
C VAL A 166 -2.43 -8.53 5.66
N HIS A 167 -2.80 -9.69 6.19
CA HIS A 167 -2.82 -9.93 7.63
C HIS A 167 -1.40 -9.82 8.24
N ALA A 168 -0.43 -10.54 7.68
CA ALA A 168 0.96 -10.47 8.13
C ALA A 168 1.51 -9.03 8.07
N LEU A 169 1.12 -8.29 7.05
CA LEU A 169 1.44 -6.88 6.94
C LEU A 169 0.81 -6.05 8.06
N THR A 170 -0.51 -6.14 8.25
CA THR A 170 -1.23 -5.29 9.20
C THR A 170 -0.75 -5.53 10.63
N ASP A 171 -0.38 -6.76 10.95
CA ASP A 171 0.27 -7.12 12.20
C ASP A 171 1.63 -6.42 12.34
N GLN A 172 2.48 -6.49 11.32
CA GLN A 172 3.79 -5.84 11.34
C GLN A 172 3.69 -4.30 11.45
N LEU A 173 2.68 -3.69 10.81
CA LEU A 173 2.39 -2.27 10.92
C LEU A 173 1.95 -1.90 12.34
N HIS A 174 1.03 -2.69 12.91
CA HIS A 174 0.54 -2.48 14.25
C HIS A 174 1.65 -2.66 15.29
N GLU A 175 2.48 -3.70 15.17
CA GLU A 175 3.64 -3.91 16.03
C GLU A 175 4.62 -2.75 15.98
N SER A 176 4.95 -2.28 14.76
CA SER A 176 5.86 -1.16 14.56
C SER A 176 5.30 0.12 15.17
N TYR A 177 3.99 0.33 15.04
CA TYR A 177 3.27 1.44 15.64
C TYR A 177 3.34 1.41 17.18
N LEU A 178 3.06 0.26 17.80
CA LEU A 178 3.16 0.09 19.26
C LEU A 178 4.61 0.31 19.76
N LYS A 179 5.59 -0.24 19.05
CA LYS A 179 7.02 -0.08 19.38
C LYS A 179 7.43 1.40 19.36
N GLU A 180 7.01 2.15 18.35
CA GLU A 180 7.36 3.58 18.26
C GLU A 180 6.59 4.40 19.30
N ARG A 181 5.31 4.11 19.55
CA ARG A 181 4.51 4.81 20.59
C ARG A 181 5.15 4.67 21.98
N ARG A 182 5.63 3.47 22.33
CA ARG A 182 6.37 3.22 23.58
C ARG A 182 7.71 3.96 23.66
N ARG A 183 8.35 4.25 22.52
CA ARG A 183 9.61 5.01 22.48
C ARG A 183 9.35 6.50 22.70
N SER A 184 8.29 7.05 22.11
CA SER A 184 7.93 8.45 22.28
C SER A 184 7.55 8.75 23.73
N SER A 185 6.74 7.88 24.37
CA SER A 185 6.35 8.04 25.77
C SER A 185 7.47 7.87 26.80
N ARG A 186 8.69 7.50 26.38
CA ARG A 186 9.89 7.41 27.25
C ARG A 186 10.78 8.65 27.16
N LYS A 187 10.49 9.55 26.22
CA LYS A 187 11.26 10.78 26.00
C LYS A 187 10.61 12.00 26.64
N ASP A 188 9.35 11.85 27.04
CA ASP A 188 8.58 12.81 27.84
C ASP A 188 8.74 12.46 29.34
#